data_AF-A0A7Y2C2X0-F1
#
_entry.id   AF-A0A7Y2C2X0-F1
#
_cell.length_a   1.000
_cell.length_b   1.000
_cell.length_c   1.000
_cell.angle_alpha   90.00
_cell.angle_beta   90.00
_cell.angle_gamma   90.00
#
_symmetry.space_group_name_H-M   'P 1'
#
loop_
_entity.id
_entity.type
_entity.pdbx_description
1 polymer ?
#
loop_
_entity_poly.entity_id
_entity_poly.type
_entity_poly.pdbx_seq_one_letter_code
_entity_poly.pdbx_strand_id
1 'polypeptide(L)'
;MPRLTLLLLFCSFLSFGMQAQVNGGKIKDSAADYFKNAKYAEALNLYEKYQRFAEEDLDIIARIGECQYHLSQIPEAIKNLKIAVANQKKPDPRNLFYLARAQHAASK
;
A
#
# COMPACT_ATOMS: atom_id res chain seq x y z
N MET A 1 -30.54 32.28 16.64
CA MET A 1 -29.28 32.52 15.90
C MET A 1 -28.55 31.19 15.64
N PRO A 2 -28.94 30.39 14.62
CA PRO A 2 -28.31 29.09 14.35
C PRO A 2 -27.25 29.10 13.22
N ARG A 3 -27.06 30.25 12.54
CA ARG A 3 -26.16 30.35 11.36
C ARG A 3 -24.67 30.24 11.70
N LEU A 4 -24.26 30.60 12.92
CA LEU A 4 -22.84 30.58 13.33
C LEU A 4 -22.39 29.20 13.84
N THR A 5 -23.28 28.45 14.49
CA THR A 5 -23.00 27.10 15.00
C THR A 5 -22.86 26.06 13.89
N LEU A 6 -23.62 26.19 12.79
CA LEU A 6 -23.50 25.29 11.63
C LEU A 6 -22.16 25.46 10.89
N LEU A 7 -21.64 26.69 10.84
CA LEU A 7 -20.34 27.00 10.23
C LEU A 7 -19.17 26.45 11.06
N LEU A 8 -19.26 26.57 12.39
CA LEU A 8 -18.23 26.04 13.30
C LEU A 8 -18.19 24.51 13.31
N LEU A 9 -19.34 23.84 13.21
CA LEU A 9 -19.42 22.37 13.11
C LEU A 9 -18.82 21.84 11.80
N PHE A 10 -18.94 22.62 10.71
CA PHE A 10 -18.35 22.29 9.41
C PHE A 10 -16.80 22.44 9.42
N CYS A 11 -16.26 23.42 10.13
CA CYS A 11 -14.82 23.59 10.29
C CYS A 11 -14.15 22.46 11.09
N SER A 12 -14.85 21.86 12.05
CA SER A 12 -14.33 20.75 12.86
C SER A 12 -14.07 19.46 12.05
N PHE A 13 -14.85 19.22 10.98
CA PHE A 13 -14.70 18.03 10.14
C PHE A 13 -13.52 18.11 9.16
N LEU A 14 -13.13 19.31 8.73
CA LEU A 14 -11.97 19.52 7.84
C LEU A 14 -10.63 19.18 8.52
N SER A 15 -10.54 19.41 9.84
CA SER A 15 -9.33 19.17 10.62
C SER A 15 -9.00 17.68 10.79
N PHE A 16 -10.02 16.80 10.84
CA PHE A 16 -9.83 15.36 11.02
C PHE A 16 -9.34 14.68 9.72
N GLY A 17 -9.82 15.15 8.56
CA GLY A 17 -9.37 14.64 7.26
C GLY A 17 -7.89 14.95 6.96
N MET A 18 -7.40 16.11 7.40
CA MET A 18 -5.99 16.50 7.22
C MET A 18 -5.01 15.64 8.02
N GLN A 19 -5.35 15.19 9.24
CA GLN A 19 -4.45 14.40 10.07
C GLN A 19 -4.21 12.98 9.52
N ALA A 20 -5.20 12.38 8.88
CA ALA A 20 -5.06 11.06 8.24
C ALA A 20 -4.14 11.12 7.00
N GLN A 21 -4.24 12.18 6.19
CA GLN A 21 -3.39 12.35 5.00
C GLN A 21 -1.92 12.66 5.35
N VAL A 22 -1.67 13.51 6.34
CA VAL A 22 -0.30 13.92 6.71
C VAL A 22 0.51 12.77 7.31
N ASN A 23 -0.12 11.89 8.10
CA ASN A 23 0.57 10.73 8.67
C ASN A 23 0.69 9.57 7.66
N GLY A 24 -0.29 9.38 6.77
CA GLY A 24 -0.21 8.34 5.74
C GLY A 24 1.02 8.50 4.85
N GLY A 25 1.28 9.71 4.34
CA GLY A 25 2.44 9.99 3.47
C GLY A 25 3.77 9.59 4.12
N LYS A 26 3.99 9.97 5.37
CA LYS A 26 5.22 9.62 6.13
C LYS A 26 5.39 8.11 6.32
N ILE A 27 4.31 7.36 6.53
CA ILE A 27 4.34 5.90 6.66
C ILE A 27 4.75 5.27 5.32
N LYS A 28 4.17 5.74 4.20
CA LYS A 28 4.51 5.27 2.85
C LYS A 28 5.97 5.55 2.50
N ASP A 29 6.47 6.74 2.79
CA ASP A 29 7.87 7.11 2.53
C ASP A 29 8.83 6.26 3.36
N SER A 30 8.55 6.08 4.65
CA SER A 30 9.34 5.21 5.53
C SER A 30 9.36 3.77 5.02
N ALA A 31 8.21 3.23 4.60
CA ALA A 31 8.13 1.89 4.03
C ALA A 31 8.99 1.74 2.78
N ALA A 32 8.96 2.74 1.89
CA ALA A 32 9.79 2.77 0.69
C ALA A 32 11.28 2.82 1.01
N ASP A 33 11.68 3.52 2.06
CA ASP A 33 13.07 3.57 2.48
C ASP A 33 13.54 2.24 3.09
N TYR A 34 12.72 1.58 3.93
CA TYR A 34 13.02 0.21 4.38
C TYR A 34 13.14 -0.75 3.19
N PHE A 35 12.24 -0.65 2.21
CA PHE A 35 12.27 -1.46 1.00
C PHE A 35 13.57 -1.28 0.21
N LYS A 36 13.98 -0.03 -0.05
CA LYS A 36 15.24 0.28 -0.77
C LYS A 36 16.47 -0.28 -0.06
N ASN A 37 16.42 -0.38 1.27
CA ASN A 37 17.48 -0.96 2.11
C ASN A 37 17.35 -2.48 2.29
N ALA A 38 16.53 -3.16 1.49
CA ALA A 38 16.27 -4.60 1.55
C ALA A 38 15.73 -5.11 2.91
N LYS A 39 15.18 -4.21 3.72
CA LYS A 39 14.53 -4.51 5.00
C LYS A 39 13.05 -4.82 4.77
N TYR A 40 12.80 -5.95 4.11
CA TYR A 40 11.49 -6.28 3.56
C TYR A 40 10.43 -6.56 4.64
N ALA A 41 10.82 -7.07 5.81
CA ALA A 41 9.88 -7.32 6.90
C ALA A 41 9.35 -6.02 7.51
N GLU A 42 10.23 -5.05 7.74
CA GLU A 42 9.88 -3.72 8.22
C GLU A 42 9.07 -2.94 7.18
N ALA A 43 9.48 -3.03 5.90
CA ALA A 43 8.73 -2.43 4.79
C ALA A 43 7.31 -3.00 4.71
N LEU A 44 7.16 -4.33 4.76
CA LEU A 44 5.87 -5.01 4.73
C LEU A 44 4.95 -4.51 5.84
N ASN A 45 5.45 -4.44 7.08
CA ASN A 45 4.67 -3.97 8.23
C ASN A 45 4.15 -2.54 8.02
N LEU A 46 4.99 -1.64 7.50
CA LEU A 46 4.59 -0.26 7.25
C LEU A 46 3.65 -0.12 6.05
N TYR A 47 3.86 -0.88 4.97
CA TYR A 47 2.93 -0.90 3.85
C TYR A 47 1.56 -1.43 4.24
N GLU A 48 1.48 -2.50 5.05
CA GLU A 48 0.20 -3.03 5.57
C GLU A 48 -0.50 -2.02 6.49
N LYS A 49 0.26 -1.27 7.31
CA LYS A 49 -0.30 -0.16 8.08
C LYS A 49 -0.85 0.94 7.19
N TYR A 50 -0.13 1.31 6.14
CA TYR A 50 -0.58 2.32 5.17
C TYR A 50 -1.84 1.87 4.43
N GLN A 51 -1.90 0.60 4.01
CA GLN A 51 -3.04 0.05 3.28
C GLN A 51 -4.36 0.19 4.04
N ARG A 52 -4.36 0.16 5.38
CA ARG A 52 -5.58 0.39 6.20
C ARG A 52 -6.22 1.76 5.99
N PHE A 53 -5.49 2.73 5.45
CA PHE A 53 -5.98 4.07 5.12
C PHE A 53 -6.21 4.26 3.62
N ALA A 54 -5.69 3.36 2.79
CA ALA A 54 -5.70 3.42 1.33
C ALA A 54 -5.86 2.01 0.76
N GLU A 55 -7.00 1.36 1.06
CA GLU A 55 -7.21 -0.07 0.85
C GLU A 55 -7.08 -0.50 -0.62
N GLU A 56 -7.39 0.41 -1.55
CA GLU A 56 -7.41 0.18 -2.99
C GLU A 56 -6.18 0.75 -3.73
N ASP A 57 -5.15 1.24 -3.03
CA ASP A 57 -3.91 1.72 -3.68
C ASP A 57 -3.15 0.52 -4.29
N LEU A 58 -3.35 0.29 -5.59
CA LEU A 58 -2.77 -0.83 -6.32
C LEU A 58 -1.23 -0.82 -6.32
N ASP A 59 -0.59 0.34 -6.20
CA ASP A 59 0.88 0.42 -6.07
C ASP A 59 1.30 -0.15 -4.71
N ILE A 60 0.59 0.18 -3.64
CA ILE A 60 0.86 -0.37 -2.30
C ILE A 60 0.61 -1.86 -2.25
N ILE A 61 -0.48 -2.34 -2.86
CA ILE A 61 -0.76 -3.78 -2.96
C ILE A 61 0.38 -4.49 -3.70
N ALA A 62 0.91 -3.90 -4.77
CA ALA A 62 2.08 -4.44 -5.47
C ALA A 62 3.32 -4.46 -4.57
N ARG A 63 3.61 -3.38 -3.83
CA ARG A 63 4.74 -3.31 -2.89
C ARG A 63 4.66 -4.35 -1.77
N ILE A 64 3.46 -4.58 -1.22
CA ILE A 64 3.21 -5.66 -0.27
C ILE A 64 3.57 -7.00 -0.90
N GLY A 65 3.09 -7.26 -2.13
CA GLY A 65 3.42 -8.47 -2.88
C GLY A 65 4.91 -8.65 -3.17
N GLU A 66 5.63 -7.56 -3.50
CA GLU A 66 7.09 -7.57 -3.66
C GLU A 66 7.80 -7.93 -2.35
N CYS A 67 7.41 -7.33 -1.23
CA CYS A 67 7.98 -7.65 0.09
C CYS A 67 7.76 -9.13 0.43
N GLN A 68 6.53 -9.62 0.23
CA GLN A 68 6.16 -11.02 0.48
C GLN A 68 7.00 -11.98 -0.38
N TYR A 69 7.23 -11.64 -1.65
CA TYR A 69 8.12 -12.42 -2.52
C TYR A 69 9.54 -12.50 -1.94
N HIS A 70 10.12 -11.37 -1.52
CA HIS A 70 11.45 -11.32 -0.94
C HIS A 70 11.56 -12.04 0.42
N LEU A 71 10.45 -12.17 1.14
CA LEU A 71 10.34 -12.91 2.40
C LEU A 71 9.95 -14.39 2.21
N SER A 72 9.94 -14.89 0.98
CA SER A 72 9.54 -16.27 0.63
C SER A 72 8.09 -16.63 1.00
N GLN A 73 7.22 -15.62 1.19
CA GLN A 73 5.78 -15.77 1.39
C GLN A 73 5.10 -15.85 0.01
N ILE A 74 5.43 -16.92 -0.72
CA ILE A 74 5.10 -17.05 -2.15
C ILE A 74 3.59 -17.05 -2.42
N PRO A 75 2.73 -17.77 -1.68
CA PRO A 75 1.29 -17.76 -1.91
C PRO A 75 0.67 -16.36 -1.80
N GLU A 76 1.04 -15.62 -0.76
CA GLU A 76 0.56 -14.27 -0.47
C GLU A 76 1.07 -13.29 -1.53
N ALA A 77 2.34 -13.40 -1.91
CA ALA A 77 2.95 -12.59 -2.96
C ALA A 77 2.18 -12.73 -4.28
N ILE A 78 1.89 -13.97 -4.72
CA ILE A 78 1.12 -14.23 -5.94
C ILE A 78 -0.27 -13.61 -5.84
N LYS A 79 -0.95 -13.77 -4.71
CA LYS A 79 -2.30 -13.21 -4.49
C LYS A 79 -2.30 -11.69 -4.68
N ASN A 80 -1.42 -10.97 -3.97
CA ASN A 80 -1.39 -9.52 -4.00
C ASN A 80 -0.91 -8.98 -5.35
N LEU A 81 0.12 -9.57 -5.95
CA LEU A 81 0.60 -9.16 -7.29
C LEU A 81 -0.45 -9.40 -8.38
N LYS A 82 -1.25 -10.48 -8.30
CA LYS A 82 -2.39 -10.69 -9.20
C LYS A 82 -3.43 -9.58 -9.07
N ILE A 83 -3.78 -9.19 -7.85
CA ILE A 83 -4.72 -8.09 -7.60
C ILE A 83 -4.18 -6.79 -8.21
N ALA A 84 -2.91 -6.46 -7.95
CA ALA A 84 -2.29 -5.24 -8.47
C ALA A 84 -2.25 -5.19 -10.00
N VAL A 85 -2.00 -6.33 -10.67
CA VAL A 85 -1.97 -6.42 -12.14
C VAL A 85 -3.37 -6.41 -12.75
N ALA A 86 -4.31 -7.19 -12.21
CA ALA A 86 -5.63 -7.38 -12.81
C ALA A 86 -6.48 -6.11 -12.84
N ASN A 87 -6.27 -5.19 -11.89
CA ASN A 87 -7.05 -3.97 -11.76
C ASN A 87 -6.42 -2.75 -12.49
N GLN A 88 -5.32 -2.96 -13.23
CA GLN A 88 -4.68 -1.90 -14.03
C GLN A 88 -4.98 -2.10 -15.52
N LYS A 89 -5.44 -1.04 -16.20
CA LYS A 89 -5.60 -1.05 -17.67
C LYS A 89 -4.28 -1.33 -18.39
N LYS A 90 -3.17 -0.86 -17.83
CA LYS A 90 -1.81 -1.13 -18.27
C LYS A 90 -0.96 -1.42 -17.03
N PRO A 91 -0.72 -2.71 -16.72
CA PRO A 91 0.06 -3.08 -15.55
C PRO A 91 1.50 -2.56 -15.61
N ASP A 92 2.04 -2.14 -14.47
CA ASP A 92 3.48 -1.86 -14.35
C ASP A 92 4.29 -3.13 -14.72
N PRO A 93 5.26 -3.05 -15.66
CA PRO A 93 6.13 -4.17 -16.00
C PRO A 93 6.84 -4.81 -14.80
N ARG A 94 7.13 -4.03 -13.75
CA ARG A 94 7.69 -4.52 -12.48
C ARG A 94 6.75 -5.52 -11.80
N ASN A 95 5.46 -5.20 -11.73
CA ASN A 95 4.47 -6.05 -11.07
C ASN A 95 4.32 -7.37 -11.82
N LEU A 96 4.33 -7.32 -13.16
CA LEU A 96 4.35 -8.52 -14.02
C LEU A 96 5.61 -9.36 -13.80
N PHE A 97 6.78 -8.73 -13.72
CA PHE A 97 8.05 -9.41 -13.46
C PHE A 97 8.04 -10.15 -12.13
N TYR A 98 7.62 -9.49 -11.05
CA TYR A 98 7.56 -10.13 -9.73
C TYR A 98 6.48 -11.22 -9.68
N LEU A 99 5.34 -11.04 -10.34
CA LEU A 99 4.31 -12.08 -10.43
C LEU A 99 4.85 -13.33 -11.12
N ALA A 100 5.54 -13.17 -12.26
CA ALA A 100 6.14 -14.28 -12.99
C ALA A 100 7.19 -15.01 -12.14
N ARG A 101 8.04 -14.27 -11.42
CA ARG A 101 9.02 -14.86 -10.50
C ARG A 101 8.36 -15.64 -9.36
N ALA A 102 7.30 -15.11 -8.77
CA ALA A 102 6.57 -15.78 -7.70
C ALA A 102 5.89 -17.06 -8.21
N GLN A 103 5.28 -17.03 -9.39
CA GLN A 103 4.68 -18.21 -10.03
C GLN A 103 5.72 -19.29 -10.36
N HIS A 104 6.88 -18.90 -10.89
CA HIS A 104 7.98 -19.83 -11.12
C HIS A 104 8.48 -20.46 -9.82
N ALA A 105 8.60 -19.67 -8.75
CA ALA A 105 9.01 -20.18 -7.43
C ALA A 105 7.99 -21.17 -6.85
N ALA A 106 6.69 -20.98 -7.09
CA ALA A 106 5.63 -21.89 -6.65
C ALA A 106 5.54 -23.21 -7.45
N SER A 107 6.21 -23.29 -8.60
CA SER A 107 6.16 -24.45 -9.49
C SER A 107 7.35 -25.41 -9.31
N LYS A 108 8.20 -25.16 -8.31
CA LYS A 108 9.34 -26.00 -7.92
C LYS A 108 9.00 -26.77 -6.66
#